data_AF-A0A8S3ZEP6-F1
#
_entry.id   AF-A0A8S3ZEP6-F1
#
_cell.length_a   1.000
_cell.length_b   1.000
_cell.length_c   1.000
_cell.angle_alpha   90.00
_cell.angle_beta   90.00
_cell.angle_gamma   90.00
#
_symmetry.space_group_name_H-M   'P 1'
#
loop_
_entity.id
_entity.type
_entity.pdbx_description
1 polymer ?
#
loop_
_entity_poly.entity_id
_entity_poly.type
_entity_poly.pdbx_seq_one_letter_code
_entity_poly.pdbx_strand_id
1 'polypeptide(L)'
;RRRPKSGRYDNATTFGRLGVAAELSYSMEYARRRTENIVRELWYFVHDQLKDLNKKIAAEKEMNNNNNDDTAQRALADALTMLREADHSEKARKQMSRELGSLVRRWLDFIQNPKNCRNAQRVACAIKPCGFGCNFHHYVYCLITAYATNRTLLIITPPSWATLLQPASSTCSLTDPKPPALSAETADGHFSPLLNESSHANLSDYQEMSQVEMLPFIDELDEESREHVPLSVPKDLADKLATFHGNPAAWWVGQVASYLFQPTSLLMTPIVGVHVRRTDKLLSEASYHSLEEYMLHVKDYYDQLERSQPVATRRVFLATDDPTLLPEAEEKYPNYSFLSEANASKVPVDERELENSVRGIATDIFFLSRTDFLVCTFSSQVCRLAYELMQTQHGDASAKFRSLDDIYYFGGQLNHQMVAVESYQAYWEDTISLEKGDTILVAGNHWNGFSRGFNERTSQEGLYPSYAVEDTVASYPMPLYSNVH
;
A
#
# COMPACT_ATOMS: atom_id res chain seq x y z
N ARG A 1 -66.04 -5.13 -46.50
CA ARG A 1 -65.02 -6.03 -47.12
C ARG A 1 -63.62 -5.51 -46.76
N ARG A 2 -62.72 -6.38 -46.27
CA ARG A 2 -61.23 -6.25 -46.18
C ARG A 2 -60.58 -5.09 -45.37
N ARG A 3 -59.75 -5.47 -44.38
CA ARG A 3 -58.47 -4.82 -43.99
C ARG A 3 -57.29 -5.57 -44.72
N PRO A 4 -55.98 -5.33 -44.46
CA PRO A 4 -55.19 -4.13 -44.79
C PRO A 4 -53.81 -4.46 -45.45
N LYS A 5 -53.05 -3.44 -45.91
CA LYS A 5 -51.59 -3.45 -46.25
C LYS A 5 -51.06 -1.99 -46.40
N SER A 6 -49.76 -1.64 -46.35
CA SER A 6 -48.59 -2.15 -45.56
C SER A 6 -47.31 -1.31 -45.83
N GLY A 7 -46.68 -0.71 -44.80
CA GLY A 7 -45.37 -0.01 -44.90
C GLY A 7 -45.43 1.47 -45.34
N ARG A 8 -44.38 2.30 -45.16
CA ARG A 8 -43.02 2.06 -44.63
C ARG A 8 -42.44 3.36 -44.00
N TYR A 9 -41.48 3.23 -43.10
CA TYR A 9 -40.67 4.33 -42.54
C TYR A 9 -39.76 4.96 -43.61
N ASP A 10 -39.41 6.23 -43.45
CA ASP A 10 -38.01 6.70 -43.34
C ASP A 10 -37.95 8.22 -43.06
N ASN A 11 -37.16 8.63 -42.06
CA ASN A 11 -36.43 9.90 -42.09
C ASN A 11 -35.25 9.85 -41.10
N ALA A 12 -34.08 10.28 -41.56
CA ALA A 12 -32.80 9.87 -40.99
C ALA A 12 -32.47 10.50 -39.63
N THR A 13 -31.91 9.67 -38.75
CA THR A 13 -31.21 10.07 -37.53
C THR A 13 -29.89 10.78 -37.84
N THR A 14 -29.71 12.00 -37.32
CA THR A 14 -28.40 12.65 -37.21
C THR A 14 -28.10 13.00 -35.76
N PHE A 15 -27.87 11.98 -34.93
CA PHE A 15 -27.22 12.16 -33.63
C PHE A 15 -25.77 11.68 -33.76
N GLY A 16 -24.84 12.60 -33.51
CA GLY A 16 -23.41 12.32 -33.60
C GLY A 16 -23.00 11.25 -32.59
N ARG A 17 -22.11 10.35 -33.02
CA ARG A 17 -21.33 9.51 -32.11
C ARG A 17 -20.44 10.40 -31.25
N LEU A 18 -20.93 10.79 -30.07
CA LEU A 18 -20.03 10.96 -28.93
C LEU A 18 -19.46 9.57 -28.67
N GLY A 19 -18.14 9.43 -28.84
CA GLY A 19 -17.47 8.16 -28.62
C GLY A 19 -17.73 7.69 -27.20
N VAL A 20 -18.32 6.50 -27.07
CA VAL A 20 -18.32 5.77 -25.81
C VAL A 20 -16.83 5.56 -25.49
N ALA A 21 -16.35 6.13 -24.39
CA ALA A 21 -15.01 5.84 -23.92
C ALA A 21 -14.90 4.33 -23.73
N ALA A 22 -13.85 3.70 -24.26
CA ALA A 22 -13.68 2.27 -24.16
C ALA A 22 -13.74 1.86 -22.69
N GLU A 23 -14.68 0.98 -22.34
CA GLU A 23 -14.84 0.50 -20.97
C GLU A 23 -13.60 -0.30 -20.60
N LEU A 24 -13.01 0.01 -19.44
CA LEU A 24 -11.71 -0.55 -19.04
C LEU A 24 -11.83 -2.05 -18.84
N SER A 25 -11.28 -2.85 -19.76
CA SER A 25 -11.38 -4.31 -19.69
C SER A 25 -10.33 -4.90 -18.77
N TYR A 26 -10.76 -5.77 -17.84
CA TYR A 26 -9.86 -6.59 -17.02
C TYR A 26 -8.79 -7.29 -17.87
N SER A 27 -9.18 -7.88 -19.02
CA SER A 27 -8.26 -8.61 -19.90
C SER A 27 -7.15 -7.74 -20.51
N MET A 28 -7.48 -6.48 -20.85
CA MET A 28 -6.52 -5.51 -21.39
C MET A 28 -5.58 -5.01 -20.29
N GLU A 29 -6.12 -4.68 -19.12
CA GLU A 29 -5.32 -4.20 -17.99
C GLU A 29 -4.41 -5.28 -17.40
N TYR A 30 -4.89 -6.52 -17.36
CA TYR A 30 -4.10 -7.70 -17.05
C TYR A 30 -2.93 -7.84 -18.05
N ALA A 31 -3.21 -7.88 -19.36
CA ALA A 31 -2.17 -8.00 -20.38
C ALA A 31 -1.14 -6.85 -20.33
N ARG A 32 -1.60 -5.60 -20.09
CA ARG A 32 -0.75 -4.43 -19.88
C ARG A 32 0.19 -4.62 -18.69
N ARG A 33 -0.36 -4.81 -17.48
CA ARG A 33 0.43 -4.95 -16.24
C ARG A 33 1.37 -6.16 -16.29
N ARG A 34 0.93 -7.25 -16.93
CA ARG A 34 1.75 -8.45 -17.15
C ARG A 34 2.95 -8.15 -18.04
N THR A 35 2.74 -7.43 -19.15
CA THR A 35 3.82 -7.00 -20.05
C THR A 35 4.79 -6.04 -19.34
N GLU A 36 4.28 -5.05 -18.59
CA GLU A 36 5.08 -4.15 -17.77
C GLU A 36 5.96 -4.91 -16.76
N ASN A 37 5.40 -5.91 -16.08
CA ASN A 37 6.15 -6.72 -15.12
C ASN A 37 7.25 -7.56 -15.79
N ILE A 38 6.93 -8.30 -16.86
CA ILE A 38 7.91 -9.12 -17.59
C ILE A 38 9.10 -8.27 -18.08
N VAL A 39 8.81 -7.10 -18.66
CA VAL A 39 9.84 -6.16 -19.13
C VAL A 39 10.72 -5.66 -17.98
N ARG A 40 10.11 -5.29 -16.85
CA ARG A 40 10.81 -4.78 -15.68
C ARG A 40 11.71 -5.84 -15.04
N GLU A 41 11.22 -7.06 -14.83
CA GLU A 41 11.99 -8.15 -14.24
C GLU A 41 13.11 -8.63 -15.18
N LEU A 42 12.88 -8.64 -16.50
CA LEU A 42 13.94 -8.89 -17.49
C LEU A 42 15.03 -7.81 -17.43
N TRP A 43 14.65 -6.53 -17.27
CA TRP A 43 15.63 -5.46 -17.10
C TRP A 43 16.44 -5.62 -15.82
N TYR A 44 15.79 -5.92 -14.69
CA TYR A 44 16.47 -6.19 -13.42
C TYR A 44 17.48 -7.33 -13.54
N PHE A 45 17.10 -8.42 -14.21
CA PHE A 45 18.02 -9.52 -14.50
C PHE A 45 19.21 -9.08 -15.35
N VAL A 46 18.98 -8.45 -16.51
CA VAL A 46 20.06 -8.01 -17.41
C VAL A 46 21.00 -7.03 -16.72
N HIS A 47 20.47 -6.06 -15.96
CA HIS A 47 21.28 -5.07 -15.25
C HIS A 47 22.17 -5.71 -14.17
N ASP A 48 21.62 -6.63 -13.37
CA ASP A 48 22.38 -7.32 -12.32
C ASP A 48 23.48 -8.23 -12.90
N GLN A 49 23.16 -9.01 -13.94
CA GLN A 49 24.14 -9.85 -14.64
C GLN A 49 25.26 -9.01 -15.28
N LEU A 50 24.94 -7.85 -15.86
CA LEU A 50 25.94 -6.93 -16.40
C LEU A 50 26.79 -6.27 -15.29
N LYS A 51 26.20 -5.93 -14.14
CA LYS A 51 26.91 -5.39 -12.98
C LYS A 51 27.93 -6.40 -12.44
N ASP A 52 27.55 -7.67 -12.33
CA ASP A 52 28.43 -8.74 -11.87
C ASP A 52 29.50 -9.13 -12.90
N LEU A 53 29.17 -9.09 -14.20
CA LEU A 53 30.16 -9.23 -15.26
C LEU A 53 31.18 -8.07 -15.22
N ASN A 54 30.72 -6.83 -15.06
CA ASN A 54 31.59 -5.66 -14.95
C ASN A 54 32.49 -5.72 -13.71
N LYS A 55 32.00 -6.19 -12.55
CA LYS A 55 32.85 -6.43 -11.37
C LYS A 55 33.95 -7.45 -11.68
N LYS A 56 33.62 -8.56 -12.34
CA LYS A 56 34.58 -9.61 -12.74
C LYS A 56 35.63 -9.07 -13.73
N ILE A 57 35.20 -8.29 -14.73
CA ILE A 57 36.10 -7.64 -15.71
C ILE A 57 36.97 -6.56 -15.05
N ALA A 58 36.44 -5.75 -14.14
CA ALA A 58 37.18 -4.71 -13.43
C ALA A 58 38.21 -5.29 -12.44
N ALA A 59 37.95 -6.49 -11.89
CA ALA A 59 38.92 -7.24 -11.12
C ALA A 59 40.09 -7.78 -11.99
N GLU A 60 39.89 -7.92 -13.31
CA GLU A 60 40.91 -8.34 -14.28
C GLU A 60 41.61 -7.17 -15.00
N LYS A 61 41.01 -5.97 -15.03
CA LYS A 61 41.57 -4.77 -15.70
C LYS A 61 41.17 -3.47 -14.98
N GLU A 62 42.14 -2.58 -14.79
CA GLU A 62 41.88 -1.16 -14.53
C GLU A 62 41.20 -0.52 -15.76
N MET A 63 39.87 -0.58 -15.83
CA MET A 63 39.10 -0.01 -16.92
C MET A 63 37.98 0.90 -16.39
N ASN A 64 37.93 2.10 -16.95
CA ASN A 64 36.99 3.14 -16.55
C ASN A 64 35.59 2.88 -17.11
N ASN A 65 34.55 3.33 -16.40
CA ASN A 65 33.15 2.95 -16.61
C ASN A 65 32.66 3.00 -18.07
N ASN A 66 31.97 1.93 -18.50
CA ASN A 66 31.07 2.01 -19.65
C ASN A 66 29.76 2.70 -19.23
N ASN A 67 29.38 3.76 -19.93
CA ASN A 67 28.00 4.20 -19.96
C ASN A 67 27.18 3.13 -20.69
N ASN A 68 26.37 2.37 -19.96
CA ASN A 68 25.32 1.58 -20.60
C ASN A 68 24.30 2.55 -21.20
N ASP A 69 24.04 2.40 -22.50
CA ASP A 69 23.06 3.19 -23.21
C ASP A 69 21.66 2.63 -22.96
N ASP A 70 21.06 3.01 -21.83
CA ASP A 70 19.72 2.59 -21.41
C ASP A 70 18.59 3.12 -22.32
N THR A 71 18.90 3.76 -23.46
CA THR A 71 17.90 4.31 -24.39
C THR A 71 16.90 3.29 -24.88
N ALA A 72 17.29 2.03 -25.08
CA ALA A 72 16.38 0.95 -25.47
C ALA A 72 15.38 0.60 -24.35
N GLN A 73 15.85 0.52 -23.10
CA GLN A 73 15.00 0.30 -21.92
C GLN A 73 14.02 1.47 -21.73
N ARG A 74 14.51 2.70 -21.84
CA ARG A 74 13.70 3.93 -21.70
C ARG A 74 12.68 4.07 -22.83
N ALA A 75 13.03 3.69 -24.06
CA ALA A 75 12.07 3.65 -25.18
C ALA A 75 10.97 2.59 -24.98
N LEU A 76 11.30 1.46 -24.34
CA LEU A 76 10.31 0.45 -23.98
C LEU A 76 9.41 0.93 -22.82
N ALA A 77 9.95 1.64 -21.83
CA ALA A 77 9.18 2.30 -20.79
C ALA A 77 8.23 3.39 -21.34
N ASP A 78 8.67 4.17 -22.34
CA ASP A 78 7.81 5.11 -23.08
C ASP A 78 6.64 4.35 -23.73
N ALA A 79 6.91 3.26 -24.44
CA ALA A 79 5.88 2.47 -25.12
C ALA A 79 4.86 1.86 -24.14
N LEU A 80 5.30 1.40 -22.97
CA LEU A 80 4.42 0.93 -21.90
C LEU A 80 3.57 2.07 -21.31
N THR A 81 4.12 3.27 -21.17
CA THR A 81 3.36 4.46 -20.74
C THR A 81 2.32 4.86 -21.79
N MET A 82 2.67 4.80 -23.08
CA MET A 82 1.71 5.02 -24.17
C MET A 82 0.57 3.98 -24.16
N LEU A 83 0.87 2.70 -23.94
CA LEU A 83 -0.14 1.64 -23.78
C LEU A 83 -1.03 1.87 -22.55
N ARG A 84 -0.45 2.37 -21.46
CA ARG A 84 -1.19 2.75 -20.25
C ARG A 84 -2.15 3.92 -20.51
N GLU A 85 -1.76 4.90 -21.31
CA GLU A 85 -2.59 6.09 -21.59
C GLU A 85 -3.59 5.92 -22.75
N ALA A 86 -3.39 4.89 -23.59
CA ALA A 86 -4.23 4.57 -24.75
C ALA A 86 -5.73 4.51 -24.43
N ASP A 87 -6.55 4.91 -25.41
CA ASP A 87 -8.02 4.91 -25.36
C ASP A 87 -8.64 5.58 -24.11
N HIS A 88 -7.92 6.55 -23.52
CA HIS A 88 -8.25 7.25 -22.28
C HIS A 88 -8.28 6.35 -21.02
N SER A 89 -7.60 5.21 -21.05
CA SER A 89 -7.60 4.21 -19.97
C SER A 89 -7.20 4.78 -18.59
N GLU A 90 -6.25 5.72 -18.52
CA GLU A 90 -5.88 6.36 -17.24
C GLU A 90 -7.02 7.22 -16.67
N LYS A 91 -7.81 7.87 -17.53
CA LYS A 91 -9.00 8.63 -17.09
C LYS A 91 -10.07 7.68 -16.56
N ALA A 92 -10.25 6.52 -17.20
CA ALA A 92 -11.17 5.48 -16.74
C ALA A 92 -10.72 4.89 -15.39
N ARG A 93 -9.46 4.46 -15.24
CA ARG A 93 -8.88 4.03 -13.95
C ARG A 93 -9.09 5.06 -12.85
N LYS A 94 -8.80 6.33 -13.12
CA LYS A 94 -8.98 7.43 -12.14
C LYS A 94 -10.45 7.64 -11.76
N GLN A 95 -11.39 7.43 -12.68
CA GLN A 95 -12.81 7.49 -12.37
C GLN A 95 -13.25 6.30 -11.51
N MET A 96 -12.88 5.07 -11.89
CA MET A 96 -13.21 3.85 -11.13
C MET A 96 -12.65 3.89 -9.70
N SER A 97 -11.38 4.28 -9.53
CA SER A 97 -10.75 4.45 -8.22
C SER A 97 -11.50 5.47 -7.33
N ARG A 98 -11.94 6.59 -7.91
CA ARG A 98 -12.71 7.62 -7.19
C ARG A 98 -14.11 7.16 -6.80
N GLU A 99 -14.82 6.50 -7.72
CA GLU A 99 -16.18 5.98 -7.47
C GLU A 99 -16.16 4.90 -6.38
N LEU A 100 -15.20 3.98 -6.47
CA LEU A 100 -15.06 2.91 -5.48
C LEU A 100 -14.58 3.43 -4.13
N GLY A 101 -13.64 4.37 -4.09
CA GLY A 101 -13.22 5.04 -2.85
C GLY A 101 -14.35 5.82 -2.19
N SER A 102 -15.21 6.47 -2.99
CA SER A 102 -16.41 7.16 -2.50
C SER A 102 -17.46 6.18 -1.95
N LEU A 103 -17.57 4.98 -2.53
CA LEU A 103 -18.41 3.90 -2.00
C LEU A 103 -17.88 3.39 -0.64
N VAL A 104 -16.59 3.04 -0.58
CA VAL A 104 -15.92 2.61 0.66
C VAL A 104 -16.06 3.65 1.76
N ARG A 105 -15.81 4.94 1.46
CA ARG A 105 -15.95 6.02 2.45
C ARG A 105 -17.37 6.09 3.01
N ARG A 106 -18.41 5.97 2.18
CA ARG A 106 -19.81 5.96 2.64
C ARG A 106 -20.17 4.74 3.48
N TRP A 107 -19.57 3.59 3.21
CA TRP A 107 -19.75 2.39 4.04
C TRP A 107 -19.06 2.54 5.40
N LEU A 108 -17.84 3.08 5.43
CA LEU A 108 -17.15 3.45 6.67
C LEU A 108 -17.93 4.50 7.46
N ASP A 109 -18.44 5.55 6.82
CA ASP A 109 -19.32 6.54 7.44
C ASP A 109 -20.58 5.89 8.03
N PHE A 110 -21.21 4.94 7.32
CA PHE A 110 -22.42 4.26 7.80
C PHE A 110 -22.18 3.42 9.04
N ILE A 111 -21.13 2.58 9.07
CA ILE A 111 -20.84 1.72 10.22
C ILE A 111 -20.31 2.51 11.42
N GLN A 112 -19.56 3.58 11.15
CA GLN A 112 -18.99 4.41 12.20
C GLN A 112 -19.99 5.37 12.84
N ASN A 113 -21.06 5.74 12.14
CA ASN A 113 -22.03 6.74 12.61
C ASN A 113 -23.42 6.13 12.87
N PRO A 114 -23.57 5.21 13.86
CA PRO A 114 -24.85 4.62 14.18
C PRO A 114 -25.84 5.69 14.69
N LYS A 115 -27.12 5.55 14.35
CA LYS A 115 -28.20 6.44 14.81
C LYS A 115 -28.40 6.44 16.33
N ASN A 116 -27.91 5.42 17.02
CA ASN A 116 -27.98 5.27 18.47
C ASN A 116 -26.76 4.48 18.96
N CYS A 117 -25.70 5.19 19.35
CA CYS A 117 -24.44 4.60 19.83
C CYS A 117 -24.64 3.62 21.00
N ARG A 118 -25.55 3.95 21.93
CA ARG A 118 -25.86 3.10 23.09
C ARG A 118 -26.25 1.68 22.69
N ASN A 119 -27.05 1.53 21.64
CA ASN A 119 -27.52 0.23 21.15
C ASN A 119 -26.65 -0.37 20.04
N ALA A 120 -25.59 0.31 19.61
CA ALA A 120 -24.70 -0.19 18.56
C ALA A 120 -23.83 -1.34 19.09
N GLN A 121 -23.49 -2.28 18.20
CA GLN A 121 -22.37 -3.18 18.45
C GLN A 121 -21.09 -2.38 18.29
N ARG A 122 -20.22 -2.43 19.31
CA ARG A 122 -19.03 -1.57 19.42
C ARG A 122 -17.82 -2.42 19.75
N VAL A 123 -16.67 -2.02 19.23
CA VAL A 123 -15.34 -2.54 19.61
C VAL A 123 -14.41 -1.36 19.85
N ALA A 124 -13.49 -1.52 20.80
CA ALA A 124 -12.49 -0.52 21.13
C ALA A 124 -11.10 -0.99 20.68
N CYS A 125 -10.27 -0.07 20.24
CA CYS A 125 -8.90 -0.32 19.81
C CYS A 125 -7.97 0.64 20.55
N ALA A 126 -6.98 0.07 21.24
CA ALA A 126 -5.98 0.82 22.00
C ALA A 126 -4.67 0.96 21.22
N ILE A 127 -3.77 1.81 21.70
CA ILE A 127 -2.44 1.94 21.13
C ILE A 127 -1.55 0.74 21.54
N LYS A 128 -0.75 0.24 20.60
CA LYS A 128 0.27 -0.80 20.80
C LYS A 128 1.61 -0.15 21.21
N PRO A 129 2.49 -0.78 21.99
CA PRO A 129 3.83 -0.25 22.27
C PRO A 129 4.76 -0.34 21.04
N CYS A 130 4.59 0.56 20.06
CA CYS A 130 5.43 0.67 18.86
C CYS A 130 5.39 2.09 18.24
N GLY A 131 6.26 2.35 17.26
CA GLY A 131 6.33 3.66 16.59
C GLY A 131 5.08 4.04 15.78
N PHE A 132 4.95 5.33 15.43
CA PHE A 132 3.76 5.92 14.78
C PHE A 132 3.18 5.09 13.63
N GLY A 133 3.99 4.70 12.64
CA GLY A 133 3.52 3.93 11.49
C GLY A 133 2.89 2.59 11.89
N CYS A 134 3.55 1.84 12.77
CA CYS A 134 3.02 0.57 13.30
C CYS A 134 1.68 0.76 14.03
N ASN A 135 1.55 1.82 14.83
CA ASN A 135 0.30 2.13 15.52
C ASN A 135 -0.82 2.60 14.59
N PHE A 136 -0.48 3.36 13.55
CA PHE A 136 -1.44 3.74 12.53
C PHE A 136 -1.95 2.51 11.75
N HIS A 137 -1.06 1.58 11.40
CA HIS A 137 -1.44 0.29 10.81
C HIS A 137 -2.29 -0.55 11.76
N HIS A 138 -2.05 -0.52 13.07
CA HIS A 138 -2.91 -1.17 14.05
C HIS A 138 -4.33 -0.57 14.04
N TYR A 139 -4.48 0.76 14.00
CA TYR A 139 -5.81 1.39 13.85
C TYR A 139 -6.49 1.05 12.52
N VAL A 140 -5.74 0.92 11.42
CA VAL A 140 -6.27 0.45 10.13
C VAL A 140 -6.75 -1.01 10.22
N TYR A 141 -5.97 -1.90 10.81
CA TYR A 141 -6.40 -3.29 11.11
C TYR A 141 -7.68 -3.30 11.96
N CYS A 142 -7.73 -2.51 13.03
CA CYS A 142 -8.92 -2.40 13.89
C CYS A 142 -10.16 -1.95 13.12
N LEU A 143 -10.02 -1.00 12.18
CA LEU A 143 -11.14 -0.52 11.36
C LEU A 143 -11.58 -1.56 10.31
N ILE A 144 -10.65 -2.33 9.72
CA ILE A 144 -10.98 -3.46 8.85
C ILE A 144 -11.71 -4.56 9.63
N THR A 145 -11.24 -4.92 10.83
CA THR A 145 -11.89 -5.90 11.71
C THR A 145 -13.28 -5.43 12.17
N ALA A 146 -13.43 -4.16 12.54
CA ALA A 146 -14.72 -3.58 12.89
C ALA A 146 -15.70 -3.59 11.69
N TYR A 147 -15.21 -3.25 10.49
CA TYR A 147 -15.96 -3.34 9.24
C TYR A 147 -16.43 -4.76 8.91
N ALA A 148 -15.51 -5.74 9.00
CA ALA A 148 -15.80 -7.16 8.73
C ALA A 148 -16.77 -7.77 9.74
N THR A 149 -16.74 -7.33 11.00
CA THR A 149 -17.63 -7.81 12.09
C THR A 149 -18.94 -7.01 12.24
N ASN A 150 -19.17 -6.01 11.39
CA ASN A 150 -20.32 -5.09 11.46
C ASN A 150 -20.47 -4.37 12.82
N ARG A 151 -19.35 -3.82 13.33
CA ARG A 151 -19.29 -3.08 14.60
C ARG A 151 -18.71 -1.68 14.42
N THR A 152 -19.20 -0.71 15.20
CA THR A 152 -18.62 0.62 15.26
C THR A 152 -17.29 0.60 16.03
N LEU A 153 -16.20 1.04 15.41
CA LEU A 153 -14.89 1.19 16.03
C LEU A 153 -14.82 2.45 16.91
N LEU A 154 -14.33 2.28 18.13
CA LEU A 154 -13.94 3.36 19.04
C LEU A 154 -12.41 3.34 19.21
N ILE A 155 -11.72 4.41 18.81
CA ILE A 155 -10.25 4.48 18.93
C ILE A 155 -9.87 5.19 20.24
N ILE A 156 -9.06 4.52 21.06
CA ILE A 156 -8.43 5.11 22.24
C ILE A 156 -7.10 5.72 21.80
N THR A 157 -7.10 7.03 21.61
CA THR A 157 -5.99 7.79 21.01
C THR A 157 -5.26 8.63 22.08
N PRO A 158 -3.92 8.65 22.14
CA PRO A 158 -3.19 9.57 23.01
C PRO A 158 -3.47 11.04 22.65
N PRO A 159 -3.44 11.98 23.62
CA PRO A 159 -3.69 13.40 23.35
C PRO A 159 -2.78 14.00 22.25
N SER A 160 -1.53 13.55 22.15
CA SER A 160 -0.56 13.99 21.13
C SER A 160 -0.91 13.61 19.69
N TRP A 161 -1.90 12.73 19.48
CA TRP A 161 -2.39 12.32 18.16
C TRP A 161 -3.76 12.94 17.83
N ALA A 162 -4.44 13.56 18.79
CA ALA A 162 -5.83 14.01 18.66
C ALA A 162 -6.05 15.09 17.58
N THR A 163 -5.00 15.81 17.19
CA THR A 163 -5.01 16.84 16.13
C THR A 163 -4.68 16.29 14.74
N LEU A 164 -4.26 15.02 14.63
CA LEU A 164 -3.78 14.40 13.38
C LEU A 164 -4.80 13.42 12.77
N LEU A 165 -5.64 12.79 13.61
CA LEU A 165 -6.66 11.85 13.17
C LEU A 165 -8.00 12.54 12.91
N GLN A 166 -8.81 12.01 11.99
CA GLN A 166 -10.26 12.25 12.03
C GLN A 166 -10.83 11.46 13.22
N PRO A 167 -11.77 12.03 14.00
CA PRO A 167 -12.60 11.21 14.87
C PRO A 167 -13.21 10.11 14.01
N ALA A 168 -12.92 8.85 14.34
CA ALA A 168 -13.38 7.72 13.53
C ALA A 168 -14.90 7.64 13.46
N SER A 169 -15.62 8.34 14.33
CA SER A 169 -17.06 8.44 14.43
C SER A 169 -17.44 9.85 14.92
N SER A 170 -18.58 10.37 14.44
CA SER A 170 -19.17 11.64 14.87
C SER A 170 -20.43 11.49 15.73
N THR A 171 -21.03 10.29 15.79
CA THR A 171 -22.28 10.02 16.53
C THR A 171 -22.13 8.98 17.66
N CYS A 172 -20.92 8.46 17.87
CA CYS A 172 -20.64 7.41 18.83
C CYS A 172 -19.22 7.51 19.39
N SER A 173 -19.08 7.46 20.71
CA SER A 173 -17.84 7.72 21.46
C SER A 173 -17.64 6.74 22.61
N LEU A 174 -16.44 6.74 23.19
CA LEU A 174 -16.09 5.93 24.37
C LEU A 174 -16.90 6.31 25.63
N THR A 175 -17.39 7.54 25.71
CA THR A 175 -18.19 8.05 26.85
C THR A 175 -19.69 7.74 26.73
N ASP A 176 -20.15 7.19 25.60
CA ASP A 176 -21.56 6.85 25.41
C ASP A 176 -21.92 5.58 26.22
N PRO A 177 -22.87 5.66 27.17
CA PRO A 177 -23.17 4.56 28.07
C PRO A 177 -23.77 3.37 27.32
N LYS A 178 -23.27 2.16 27.58
CA LYS A 178 -23.92 0.91 27.14
C LYS A 178 -25.29 0.77 27.86
N PRO A 179 -26.32 0.11 27.30
CA PRO A 179 -27.41 -0.40 28.13
C PRO A 179 -26.80 -1.33 29.19
N PRO A 180 -27.27 -1.28 30.46
CA PRO A 180 -26.85 -2.27 31.43
C PRO A 180 -27.17 -3.66 30.86
N ALA A 181 -26.19 -4.56 30.92
CA ALA A 181 -26.41 -5.93 30.48
C ALA A 181 -27.61 -6.50 31.25
N LEU A 182 -28.63 -6.97 30.52
CA LEU A 182 -29.65 -7.83 31.10
C LEU A 182 -28.90 -9.02 31.70
N SER A 183 -29.05 -9.21 33.02
CA SER A 183 -28.37 -10.26 33.76
C SER A 183 -28.76 -11.62 33.18
N ALA A 184 -27.90 -12.18 32.34
CA ALA A 184 -28.01 -13.56 31.92
C ALA A 184 -27.75 -14.42 33.16
N GLU A 185 -28.76 -15.16 33.58
CA GLU A 185 -28.62 -16.14 34.65
C GLU A 185 -27.59 -17.21 34.24
N THR A 186 -26.86 -17.70 35.23
CA THR A 186 -25.68 -18.56 35.10
C THR A 186 -25.90 -19.80 34.22
N ALA A 187 -25.01 -20.00 33.26
CA ALA A 187 -24.71 -21.31 32.68
C ALA A 187 -23.19 -21.43 32.47
N ASP A 188 -22.60 -22.55 32.88
CA ASP A 188 -21.15 -22.74 32.98
C ASP A 188 -20.43 -22.78 31.62
N GLY A 189 -19.20 -22.26 31.57
CA GLY A 189 -18.33 -22.36 30.38
C GLY A 189 -17.09 -21.48 30.45
N HIS A 190 -15.98 -22.04 30.91
CA HIS A 190 -14.66 -21.39 31.06
C HIS A 190 -14.26 -20.40 29.94
N PHE A 191 -13.87 -19.19 30.35
CA PHE A 191 -12.72 -18.48 29.76
C PHE A 191 -12.03 -17.67 30.88
N SER A 192 -10.74 -17.94 31.12
CA SER A 192 -9.93 -17.18 32.09
C SER A 192 -9.06 -16.18 31.34
N PRO A 193 -9.03 -14.89 31.71
CA PRO A 193 -8.06 -13.96 31.17
C PRO A 193 -6.68 -14.22 31.81
N LEU A 194 -5.70 -14.57 30.99
CA LEU A 194 -4.28 -14.52 31.37
C LEU A 194 -3.64 -13.30 30.70
N LEU A 195 -3.43 -12.25 31.47
CA LEU A 195 -2.56 -11.14 31.09
C LEU A 195 -1.53 -10.95 32.20
N ASN A 196 -0.25 -11.09 31.86
CA ASN A 196 0.84 -10.72 32.76
C ASN A 196 1.00 -9.20 32.76
N GLU A 197 1.06 -8.61 33.94
CA GLU A 197 1.28 -7.17 34.11
C GLU A 197 2.70 -6.78 33.66
N SER A 198 2.79 -5.82 32.73
CA SER A 198 3.88 -4.85 32.75
C SER A 198 3.50 -3.55 32.03
N SER A 199 3.57 -2.44 32.78
CA SER A 199 3.59 -1.05 32.28
C SER A 199 2.49 -0.60 31.30
N HIS A 200 1.22 -0.61 31.72
CA HIS A 200 0.18 0.22 31.12
C HIS A 200 -0.57 1.03 32.19
N ALA A 201 -0.31 2.34 32.25
CA ALA A 201 -1.22 3.25 32.94
C ALA A 201 -2.51 3.38 32.09
N ASN A 202 -3.66 3.13 32.72
CA ASN A 202 -5.00 3.35 32.17
C ASN A 202 -5.38 2.50 30.93
N LEU A 203 -5.32 1.17 31.02
CA LEU A 203 -6.17 0.29 30.19
C LEU A 203 -7.35 -0.31 30.98
N SER A 204 -7.10 -0.73 32.23
CA SER A 204 -8.11 -1.22 33.18
C SER A 204 -9.28 -0.25 33.33
N ASP A 205 -8.98 1.03 33.57
CA ASP A 205 -9.97 2.07 33.86
C ASP A 205 -10.91 2.28 32.66
N TYR A 206 -10.38 2.23 31.42
CA TYR A 206 -11.20 2.34 30.21
C TYR A 206 -12.04 1.08 29.93
N GLN A 207 -11.53 -0.10 30.26
CA GLN A 207 -12.30 -1.36 30.17
C GLN A 207 -13.48 -1.36 31.16
N GLU A 208 -13.24 -0.99 32.42
CA GLU A 208 -14.29 -0.89 33.44
C GLU A 208 -15.32 0.22 33.12
N MET A 209 -14.88 1.38 32.63
CA MET A 209 -15.77 2.51 32.32
C MET A 209 -16.66 2.29 31.09
N SER A 210 -16.22 1.53 30.09
CA SER A 210 -16.91 1.46 28.79
C SER A 210 -17.79 0.22 28.59
N GLN A 211 -17.47 -0.91 29.23
CA GLN A 211 -18.05 -2.23 28.93
C GLN A 211 -17.96 -2.61 27.43
N VAL A 212 -16.99 -2.06 26.70
CA VAL A 212 -16.75 -2.34 25.27
C VAL A 212 -15.67 -3.41 25.13
N GLU A 213 -15.87 -4.30 24.16
CA GLU A 213 -14.92 -5.36 23.80
C GLU A 213 -13.66 -4.74 23.18
N MET A 214 -12.49 -5.00 23.75
CA MET A 214 -11.20 -4.58 23.19
C MET A 214 -10.79 -5.54 22.08
N LEU A 215 -10.39 -5.01 20.92
CA LEU A 215 -9.75 -5.84 19.90
C LEU A 215 -8.33 -6.26 20.35
N PRO A 216 -7.96 -7.54 20.20
CA PRO A 216 -6.60 -7.99 20.46
C PRO A 216 -5.63 -7.44 19.41
N PHE A 217 -4.34 -7.48 19.73
CA PHE A 217 -3.31 -7.19 18.75
C PHE A 217 -3.29 -8.28 17.67
N ILE A 218 -2.94 -7.90 16.44
CA ILE A 218 -2.94 -8.82 15.29
C ILE A 218 -2.03 -10.04 15.49
N ASP A 219 -0.96 -9.90 16.27
CA ASP A 219 0.00 -10.98 16.57
C ASP A 219 -0.55 -12.01 17.60
N GLU A 220 -1.68 -11.70 18.24
CA GLU A 220 -2.38 -12.55 19.21
C GLU A 220 -3.48 -13.40 18.55
N LEU A 221 -3.75 -13.18 17.26
CA LEU A 221 -4.77 -13.88 16.49
C LEU A 221 -4.21 -15.14 15.80
N ASP A 222 -5.02 -16.21 15.80
CA ASP A 222 -4.82 -17.36 14.93
C ASP A 222 -5.00 -17.01 13.43
N GLU A 223 -4.79 -17.98 12.53
CA GLU A 223 -4.89 -17.76 11.08
C GLU A 223 -6.33 -17.56 10.60
N GLU A 224 -7.30 -18.31 11.15
CA GLU A 224 -8.72 -18.21 10.81
C GLU A 224 -9.28 -16.81 11.16
N SER A 225 -8.90 -16.30 12.32
CA SER A 225 -9.23 -14.94 12.78
C SER A 225 -8.52 -13.83 11.99
N ARG A 226 -7.65 -14.17 11.04
CA ARG A 226 -6.93 -13.21 10.18
C ARG A 226 -7.32 -13.28 8.70
N GLU A 227 -8.28 -14.11 8.29
CA GLU A 227 -8.70 -14.18 6.88
C GLU A 227 -9.22 -12.84 6.31
N HIS A 228 -9.82 -11.98 7.14
CA HIS A 228 -10.32 -10.65 6.75
C HIS A 228 -9.26 -9.54 6.76
N VAL A 229 -8.06 -9.82 7.27
CA VAL A 229 -6.94 -8.88 7.36
C VAL A 229 -6.26 -8.75 6.00
N PRO A 230 -5.64 -7.60 5.66
CA PRO A 230 -4.78 -7.49 4.48
C PRO A 230 -3.76 -8.64 4.43
N LEU A 231 -3.48 -9.23 3.27
CA LEU A 231 -3.76 -8.72 1.93
C LEU A 231 -5.18 -8.98 1.39
N SER A 232 -6.09 -9.57 2.16
CA SER A 232 -7.49 -9.75 1.74
C SER A 232 -8.22 -8.41 1.52
N VAL A 233 -8.97 -8.34 0.42
CA VAL A 233 -9.93 -7.25 0.14
C VAL A 233 -11.39 -7.72 0.29
N PRO A 234 -12.39 -6.82 0.41
CA PRO A 234 -13.79 -7.23 0.38
C PRO A 234 -14.14 -7.94 -0.93
N LYS A 235 -14.73 -9.14 -0.85
CA LYS A 235 -14.97 -10.04 -1.99
C LYS A 235 -15.83 -9.45 -3.10
N ASP A 236 -16.75 -8.55 -2.77
CA ASP A 236 -17.61 -7.83 -3.71
C ASP A 236 -16.90 -6.66 -4.44
N LEU A 237 -15.71 -6.26 -3.96
CA LEU A 237 -14.85 -5.28 -4.59
C LEU A 237 -13.71 -5.92 -5.40
N ALA A 238 -13.35 -7.19 -5.13
CA ALA A 238 -12.18 -7.87 -5.67
C ALA A 238 -12.05 -7.76 -7.20
N ASP A 239 -13.07 -8.18 -7.98
CA ASP A 239 -13.04 -8.14 -9.45
C ASP A 239 -12.90 -6.70 -10.00
N LYS A 240 -13.54 -5.73 -9.34
CA LYS A 240 -13.47 -4.31 -9.74
C LYS A 240 -12.08 -3.75 -9.49
N LEU A 241 -11.50 -4.05 -8.32
CA LEU A 241 -10.13 -3.66 -7.97
C LEU A 241 -9.11 -4.31 -8.92
N ALA A 242 -9.25 -5.61 -9.15
CA ALA A 242 -8.41 -6.37 -10.09
C ALA A 242 -8.50 -5.83 -11.53
N THR A 243 -9.60 -5.18 -11.90
CA THR A 243 -9.72 -4.49 -13.19
C THR A 243 -8.80 -3.28 -13.25
N PHE A 244 -8.96 -2.29 -12.36
CA PHE A 244 -8.27 -0.99 -12.53
C PHE A 244 -6.95 -0.84 -11.77
N HIS A 245 -6.67 -1.62 -10.71
CA HIS A 245 -5.54 -1.42 -9.80
C HIS A 245 -4.54 -2.58 -9.84
N GLY A 246 -3.24 -2.29 -9.91
CA GLY A 246 -2.19 -3.32 -9.93
C GLY A 246 -1.79 -3.90 -8.58
N ASN A 247 -2.37 -3.39 -7.48
CA ASN A 247 -2.25 -3.97 -6.12
C ASN A 247 -3.54 -3.66 -5.33
N PRO A 248 -4.57 -4.53 -5.39
CA PRO A 248 -5.85 -4.31 -4.70
C PRO A 248 -5.73 -4.13 -3.18
N ALA A 249 -4.83 -4.86 -2.53
CA ALA A 249 -4.64 -4.82 -1.08
C ALA A 249 -4.16 -3.44 -0.61
N ALA A 250 -3.11 -2.90 -1.23
CA ALA A 250 -2.59 -1.57 -0.90
C ALA A 250 -3.61 -0.45 -1.18
N TRP A 251 -4.48 -0.61 -2.18
CA TRP A 251 -5.59 0.32 -2.42
C TRP A 251 -6.63 0.25 -1.29
N TRP A 252 -7.03 -0.95 -0.88
CA TRP A 252 -8.01 -1.15 0.21
C TRP A 252 -7.50 -0.56 1.53
N VAL A 253 -6.27 -0.91 1.92
CA VAL A 253 -5.58 -0.35 3.09
C VAL A 253 -5.48 1.18 2.97
N GLY A 254 -5.13 1.69 1.78
CA GLY A 254 -5.09 3.13 1.49
C GLY A 254 -6.41 3.87 1.70
N GLN A 255 -7.55 3.30 1.28
CA GLN A 255 -8.87 3.90 1.52
C GLN A 255 -9.17 3.96 3.02
N VAL A 256 -8.97 2.85 3.75
CA VAL A 256 -9.21 2.79 5.20
C VAL A 256 -8.28 3.73 5.96
N ALA A 257 -7.00 3.80 5.60
CA ALA A 257 -6.05 4.77 6.14
C ALA A 257 -6.49 6.21 5.90
N SER A 258 -6.97 6.54 4.69
CA SER A 258 -7.45 7.89 4.35
C SER A 258 -8.76 8.30 5.02
N TYR A 259 -9.49 7.35 5.61
CA TYR A 259 -10.64 7.63 6.46
C TYR A 259 -10.21 8.17 7.83
N LEU A 260 -9.13 7.60 8.39
CA LEU A 260 -8.57 7.98 9.69
C LEU A 260 -7.64 9.20 9.63
N PHE A 261 -7.01 9.46 8.49
CA PHE A 261 -5.96 10.48 8.34
C PHE A 261 -6.51 11.85 7.90
N GLN A 262 -6.08 12.94 8.57
CA GLN A 262 -6.34 14.31 8.10
C GLN A 262 -5.15 14.90 7.35
N PRO A 263 -5.28 15.14 6.03
CA PRO A 263 -4.45 16.19 5.46
C PRO A 263 -5.12 17.05 4.38
N THR A 264 -4.86 18.36 4.46
CA THR A 264 -5.31 19.38 3.48
C THR A 264 -4.16 20.30 3.07
N SER A 265 -3.40 19.91 2.05
CA SER A 265 -2.57 20.82 1.25
C SER A 265 -2.25 20.21 -0.12
N LEU A 266 -1.62 20.99 -1.00
CA LEU A 266 -1.20 20.57 -2.34
C LEU A 266 0.33 20.69 -2.44
N LEU A 267 0.98 19.69 -3.02
CA LEU A 267 2.39 19.76 -3.42
C LEU A 267 2.54 20.29 -4.85
N MET A 268 3.72 20.85 -5.15
CA MET A 268 4.14 21.19 -6.50
C MET A 268 4.76 19.96 -7.18
N THR A 269 4.21 19.56 -8.33
CA THR A 269 4.74 18.48 -9.16
C THR A 269 5.61 19.03 -10.32
N PRO A 270 6.47 18.22 -10.96
CA PRO A 270 6.90 16.90 -10.52
C PRO A 270 7.77 16.97 -9.25
N ILE A 271 7.64 15.96 -8.39
CA ILE A 271 8.47 15.74 -7.19
C ILE A 271 8.56 14.24 -6.86
N VAL A 272 9.75 13.77 -6.47
CA VAL A 272 9.98 12.39 -6.01
C VAL A 272 10.09 12.38 -4.48
N GLY A 273 9.38 11.47 -3.82
CA GLY A 273 9.51 11.25 -2.38
C GLY A 273 10.66 10.31 -2.10
N VAL A 274 11.55 10.67 -1.18
CA VAL A 274 12.64 9.82 -0.70
C VAL A 274 12.51 9.69 0.81
N HIS A 275 12.40 8.46 1.31
CA HIS A 275 12.35 8.17 2.74
C HIS A 275 13.53 7.28 3.14
N VAL A 276 14.46 7.86 3.92
CA VAL A 276 15.67 7.19 4.41
C VAL A 276 15.58 7.05 5.93
N ARG A 277 15.53 5.81 6.41
CA ARG A 277 15.44 5.44 7.83
C ARG A 277 16.75 4.80 8.26
N ARG A 278 17.49 5.46 9.16
CA ARG A 278 18.77 4.97 9.70
C ARG A 278 18.64 4.55 11.17
N THR A 279 18.40 5.49 12.08
CA THR A 279 18.76 5.37 13.52
C THR A 279 18.53 4.00 14.21
N ASP A 280 17.33 3.71 14.70
CA ASP A 280 17.00 2.49 15.47
C ASP A 280 16.88 1.23 14.60
N LYS A 281 16.43 1.38 13.35
CA LYS A 281 16.13 0.23 12.47
C LYS A 281 17.36 -0.58 12.08
N LEU A 282 18.54 0.04 12.02
CA LEU A 282 19.81 -0.64 11.69
C LEU A 282 20.29 -1.65 12.74
N LEU A 283 19.67 -1.66 13.93
CA LEU A 283 20.05 -2.58 15.01
C LEU A 283 19.27 -3.91 14.98
N SER A 284 18.13 -3.98 14.28
CA SER A 284 17.25 -5.16 14.33
C SER A 284 16.28 -5.35 13.16
N GLU A 285 16.00 -4.35 12.31
CA GLU A 285 14.87 -4.39 11.38
C GLU A 285 15.20 -4.09 9.91
N ALA A 286 16.34 -3.45 9.59
CA ALA A 286 16.70 -3.09 8.22
C ALA A 286 18.22 -3.02 8.00
N SER A 287 18.64 -3.08 6.74
CA SER A 287 20.03 -2.89 6.32
C SER A 287 20.38 -1.41 6.11
N TYR A 288 21.67 -1.07 6.17
CA TYR A 288 22.15 0.27 5.78
C TYR A 288 22.17 0.39 4.26
N HIS A 289 21.49 1.42 3.76
CA HIS A 289 21.52 1.84 2.37
C HIS A 289 22.12 3.24 2.27
N SER A 290 23.06 3.44 1.35
CA SER A 290 23.67 4.76 1.14
C SER A 290 22.73 5.70 0.38
N LEU A 291 22.93 7.02 0.47
CA LEU A 291 22.07 7.99 -0.23
C LEU A 291 22.09 7.79 -1.75
N GLU A 292 23.23 7.36 -2.29
CA GLU A 292 23.44 7.02 -3.70
C GLU A 292 22.49 5.94 -4.21
N GLU A 293 22.13 4.94 -3.39
CA GLU A 293 21.21 3.87 -3.77
C GLU A 293 19.79 4.40 -4.01
N TYR A 294 19.30 5.30 -3.14
CA TYR A 294 18.03 5.98 -3.34
C TYR A 294 18.11 6.92 -4.57
N MET A 295 19.17 7.73 -4.65
CA MET A 295 19.30 8.77 -5.67
C MET A 295 19.53 8.22 -7.08
N LEU A 296 20.04 6.99 -7.23
CA LEU A 296 20.06 6.26 -8.50
C LEU A 296 18.64 6.16 -9.08
N HIS A 297 17.69 5.70 -8.28
CA HIS A 297 16.30 5.51 -8.73
C HIS A 297 15.54 6.84 -8.90
N VAL A 298 15.87 7.85 -8.10
CA VAL A 298 15.37 9.24 -8.31
C VAL A 298 15.85 9.77 -9.66
N LYS A 299 17.13 9.58 -9.99
CA LYS A 299 17.70 9.97 -11.29
C LYS A 299 17.02 9.23 -12.42
N ASP A 300 16.84 7.92 -12.32
CA ASP A 300 16.19 7.11 -13.36
C ASP A 300 14.77 7.57 -13.66
N TYR A 301 13.99 7.89 -12.63
CA TYR A 301 12.65 8.47 -12.77
C TYR A 301 12.67 9.79 -13.54
N TYR A 302 13.56 10.72 -13.17
CA TYR A 302 13.64 12.03 -13.84
C TYR A 302 14.15 11.92 -15.28
N ASP A 303 15.19 11.12 -15.52
CA ASP A 303 15.71 10.83 -16.87
C ASP A 303 14.65 10.18 -17.78
N GLN A 304 13.71 9.42 -17.20
CA GLN A 304 12.56 8.86 -17.92
C GLN A 304 11.48 9.92 -18.17
N LEU A 305 11.15 10.74 -17.17
CA LEU A 305 10.14 11.81 -17.27
C LEU A 305 10.54 12.91 -18.27
N GLU A 306 11.82 13.24 -18.34
CA GLU A 306 12.37 14.27 -19.24
C GLU A 306 12.29 13.91 -20.73
N ARG A 307 12.02 12.62 -21.05
CA ARG A 307 11.75 12.17 -22.43
C ARG A 307 10.37 12.57 -22.94
N SER A 308 9.38 12.70 -22.04
CA SER A 308 7.99 13.01 -22.39
C SER A 308 7.60 14.46 -22.08
N GLN A 309 8.23 15.10 -21.09
CA GLN A 309 7.93 16.48 -20.71
C GLN A 309 9.17 17.23 -20.16
N PRO A 310 9.29 18.55 -20.39
CA PRO A 310 10.39 19.33 -19.82
C PRO A 310 10.28 19.45 -18.29
N VAL A 311 11.37 19.15 -17.58
CA VAL A 311 11.48 19.32 -16.13
C VAL A 311 12.41 20.51 -15.83
N ALA A 312 11.84 21.62 -15.35
CA ALA A 312 12.62 22.83 -15.06
C ALA A 312 13.51 22.71 -13.81
N THR A 313 13.18 21.81 -12.89
CA THR A 313 13.95 21.54 -11.67
C THR A 313 13.58 20.14 -11.18
N ARG A 314 14.58 19.29 -10.95
CA ARG A 314 14.37 17.97 -10.34
C ARG A 314 14.19 18.17 -8.83
N ARG A 315 12.99 17.89 -8.31
CA ARG A 315 12.66 18.08 -6.89
C ARG A 315 12.62 16.76 -6.12
N VAL A 316 13.09 16.78 -4.89
CA VAL A 316 13.05 15.64 -3.98
C VAL A 316 12.44 16.09 -2.65
N PHE A 317 11.39 15.41 -2.19
CA PHE A 317 10.97 15.53 -0.79
C PHE A 317 11.73 14.48 0.03
N LEU A 318 12.63 14.91 0.90
CA LEU A 318 13.48 14.04 1.72
C LEU A 318 12.93 13.96 3.15
N ALA A 319 12.33 12.82 3.48
CA ALA A 319 11.95 12.45 4.84
C ALA A 319 13.04 11.56 5.45
N THR A 320 13.54 11.90 6.62
CA THR A 320 14.60 11.13 7.28
C THR A 320 14.69 11.40 8.77
N ASP A 321 15.13 10.40 9.52
CA ASP A 321 15.48 10.48 10.93
C ASP A 321 16.96 10.81 11.19
N ASP A 322 17.75 11.04 10.13
CA ASP A 322 19.15 11.44 10.21
C ASP A 322 19.33 12.93 9.86
N PRO A 323 19.67 13.80 10.83
CA PRO A 323 19.83 15.24 10.59
C PRO A 323 21.02 15.58 9.67
N THR A 324 21.95 14.66 9.44
CA THR A 324 23.13 14.89 8.58
C THR A 324 22.84 14.70 7.09
N LEU A 325 21.74 14.00 6.77
CA LEU A 325 21.46 13.54 5.41
C LEU A 325 20.99 14.65 4.45
N LEU A 326 20.29 15.68 4.95
CA LEU A 326 19.88 16.80 4.10
C LEU A 326 21.10 17.63 3.62
N PRO A 327 22.03 18.06 4.49
CA PRO A 327 23.30 18.64 4.05
C PRO A 327 24.10 17.74 3.10
N GLU A 328 24.18 16.44 3.39
CA GLU A 328 24.84 15.45 2.51
C GLU A 328 24.20 15.43 1.11
N ALA A 329 22.87 15.50 1.02
CA ALA A 329 22.13 15.48 -0.23
C ALA A 329 22.31 16.77 -1.03
N GLU A 330 22.24 17.94 -0.38
CA GLU A 330 22.45 19.24 -1.03
C GLU A 330 23.89 19.40 -1.56
N GLU A 331 24.89 18.87 -0.84
CA GLU A 331 26.29 18.88 -1.27
C GLU A 331 26.55 17.92 -2.46
N LYS A 332 26.07 16.68 -2.37
CA LYS A 332 26.33 15.65 -3.41
C LYS A 332 25.50 15.84 -4.68
N TYR A 333 24.31 16.43 -4.58
CA TYR A 333 23.33 16.52 -5.67
C TYR A 333 22.88 17.96 -5.97
N PRO A 334 23.80 18.91 -6.26
CA PRO A 334 23.48 20.34 -6.42
C PRO A 334 22.55 20.68 -7.60
N ASN A 335 22.30 19.73 -8.50
CA ASN A 335 21.33 19.85 -9.60
C ASN A 335 19.89 19.50 -9.20
N TYR A 336 19.67 19.07 -7.95
CA TYR A 336 18.36 18.76 -7.38
C TYR A 336 17.96 19.82 -6.34
N SER A 337 16.65 20.07 -6.23
CA SER A 337 16.07 20.91 -5.18
C SER A 337 15.45 20.00 -4.13
N PHE A 338 16.06 19.96 -2.94
CA PHE A 338 15.54 19.20 -1.80
C PHE A 338 14.52 20.04 -1.02
N LEU A 339 13.43 19.39 -0.63
CA LEU A 339 12.43 19.87 0.32
C LEU A 339 12.42 18.90 1.50
N SER A 340 12.42 19.40 2.72
CA SER A 340 12.38 18.58 3.93
C SER A 340 11.82 19.40 5.10
N GLU A 341 11.04 18.77 5.98
CA GLU A 341 10.60 19.40 7.22
C GLU A 341 11.77 19.48 8.21
N ALA A 342 12.48 20.61 8.22
CA ALA A 342 13.72 20.85 8.98
C ALA A 342 13.61 20.73 10.52
N ASN A 343 12.45 20.32 11.04
CA ASN A 343 12.18 20.01 12.44
C ASN A 343 11.98 18.51 12.73
N ALA A 344 11.62 17.69 11.74
CA ALA A 344 11.35 16.26 11.96
C ALA A 344 12.64 15.46 12.26
N SER A 345 13.71 15.76 11.54
CA SER A 345 15.03 15.10 11.64
C SER A 345 15.85 15.47 12.89
N LYS A 346 15.34 16.33 13.78
CA LYS A 346 16.06 16.83 14.97
C LYS A 346 15.66 16.17 16.29
N VAL A 347 14.67 15.28 16.29
CA VAL A 347 14.10 14.71 17.53
C VAL A 347 14.82 13.42 17.92
N PRO A 348 15.46 13.35 19.12
CA PRO A 348 16.03 12.11 19.66
C PRO A 348 15.00 10.97 19.74
N VAL A 349 15.47 9.71 19.75
CA VAL A 349 14.60 8.52 19.84
C VAL A 349 13.64 8.62 21.04
N ASP A 350 14.18 9.08 22.17
CA ASP A 350 13.54 9.22 23.48
C ASP A 350 12.44 10.30 23.51
N GLU A 351 12.41 11.20 22.53
CA GLU A 351 11.49 12.34 22.44
C GLU A 351 10.39 12.17 21.37
N ARG A 352 10.33 11.00 20.71
CA ARG A 352 9.40 10.74 19.59
C ARG A 352 7.92 10.68 19.95
N GLU A 353 7.59 10.57 21.24
CA GLU A 353 6.20 10.60 21.73
C GLU A 353 5.69 12.02 22.03
N LEU A 354 6.56 13.04 21.99
CA LEU A 354 6.13 14.43 22.11
C LEU A 354 5.33 14.86 20.87
N GLU A 355 4.27 15.64 21.09
CA GLU A 355 3.29 16.10 20.07
C GLU A 355 3.93 16.67 18.79
N ASN A 356 5.05 17.40 18.92
CA ASN A 356 5.79 17.95 17.79
C ASN A 356 6.43 16.88 16.89
N SER A 357 6.87 15.75 17.46
CA SER A 357 7.46 14.64 16.70
C SER A 357 6.40 13.83 15.95
N VAL A 358 5.28 13.53 16.62
CA VAL A 358 4.11 12.86 16.02
C VAL A 358 3.56 13.68 14.84
N ARG A 359 3.51 15.01 14.98
CA ARG A 359 3.13 15.91 13.89
C ARG A 359 4.15 15.94 12.76
N GLY A 360 5.45 15.89 13.07
CA GLY A 360 6.52 15.80 12.07
C GLY A 360 6.39 14.56 11.19
N ILE A 361 6.35 13.37 11.80
CA ILE A 361 6.24 12.10 11.06
C ILE A 361 4.93 11.98 10.25
N ALA A 362 3.81 12.50 10.77
CA ALA A 362 2.57 12.57 10.01
C ALA A 362 2.67 13.53 8.80
N THR A 363 3.40 14.63 8.95
CA THR A 363 3.64 15.59 7.85
C THR A 363 4.55 14.98 6.77
N ASP A 364 5.59 14.25 7.17
CA ASP A 364 6.45 13.51 6.24
C ASP A 364 5.67 12.43 5.48
N ILE A 365 4.90 11.59 6.17
CA ILE A 365 4.03 10.56 5.56
C ILE A 365 3.07 11.20 4.55
N PHE A 366 2.47 12.33 4.93
CA PHE A 366 1.59 13.06 4.04
C PHE A 366 2.33 13.52 2.78
N PHE A 367 3.45 14.23 2.89
CA PHE A 367 4.15 14.76 1.72
C PHE A 367 4.74 13.65 0.84
N LEU A 368 5.27 12.57 1.43
CA LEU A 368 5.66 11.35 0.70
C LEU A 368 4.49 10.78 -0.12
N SER A 369 3.30 10.66 0.47
CA SER A 369 2.08 10.16 -0.21
C SER A 369 1.57 11.05 -1.35
N ARG A 370 2.05 12.29 -1.43
CA ARG A 370 1.68 13.29 -2.44
C ARG A 370 2.73 13.48 -3.54
N THR A 371 3.81 12.71 -3.50
CA THR A 371 4.84 12.71 -4.55
C THR A 371 4.41 11.90 -5.78
N ASP A 372 5.05 12.15 -6.92
CA ASP A 372 4.72 11.46 -8.16
C ASP A 372 5.31 10.05 -8.24
N PHE A 373 6.36 9.78 -7.46
CA PHE A 373 7.06 8.51 -7.33
C PHE A 373 7.76 8.44 -5.96
N LEU A 374 7.84 7.26 -5.34
CA LEU A 374 8.36 7.06 -3.99
C LEU A 374 9.57 6.10 -3.96
N VAL A 375 10.71 6.53 -3.43
CA VAL A 375 11.91 5.69 -3.26
C VAL A 375 12.21 5.53 -1.77
N CYS A 376 12.26 4.30 -1.28
CA CYS A 376 12.41 4.04 0.15
C CYS A 376 12.82 2.60 0.46
N THR A 377 12.82 2.25 1.74
CA THR A 377 12.74 0.86 2.23
C THR A 377 11.30 0.52 2.64
N PHE A 378 10.73 -0.55 2.09
CA PHE A 378 9.44 -1.08 2.50
C PHE A 378 9.51 -1.89 3.80
N SER A 379 10.69 -2.18 4.35
CA SER A 379 10.80 -2.57 5.78
C SER A 379 10.29 -1.49 6.74
N SER A 380 10.20 -0.22 6.31
CA SER A 380 9.64 0.87 7.11
C SER A 380 8.13 1.03 6.95
N GLN A 381 7.40 0.86 8.06
CA GLN A 381 5.97 1.18 8.18
C GLN A 381 5.63 2.61 7.68
N VAL A 382 6.54 3.57 7.87
CA VAL A 382 6.38 4.96 7.41
C VAL A 382 6.26 5.04 5.89
N CYS A 383 7.11 4.30 5.16
CA CYS A 383 7.03 4.29 3.71
C CYS A 383 5.81 3.50 3.22
N ARG A 384 5.49 2.36 3.85
CA ARG A 384 4.31 1.57 3.50
C ARG A 384 3.02 2.39 3.63
N LEU A 385 2.86 3.15 4.71
CA LEU A 385 1.72 4.03 4.92
C LEU A 385 1.68 5.20 3.91
N ALA A 386 2.83 5.79 3.56
CA ALA A 386 2.89 6.80 2.50
C ALA A 386 2.49 6.23 1.12
N TYR A 387 2.94 5.00 0.81
CA TYR A 387 2.56 4.27 -0.40
C TYR A 387 1.07 3.91 -0.43
N GLU A 388 0.49 3.43 0.67
CA GLU A 388 -0.94 3.15 0.80
C GLU A 388 -1.79 4.41 0.57
N LEU A 389 -1.44 5.52 1.23
CA LEU A 389 -2.11 6.81 1.04
C LEU A 389 -1.95 7.34 -0.40
N MET A 390 -0.83 7.09 -1.08
CA MET A 390 -0.62 7.45 -2.49
C MET A 390 -1.65 6.78 -3.42
N GLN A 391 -2.12 5.56 -3.10
CA GLN A 391 -3.12 4.85 -3.91
C GLN A 391 -4.45 5.62 -4.02
N THR A 392 -4.75 6.48 -3.04
CA THR A 392 -5.97 7.32 -3.02
C THR A 392 -5.91 8.53 -3.96
N GLN A 393 -4.75 8.86 -4.54
CA GLN A 393 -4.52 10.07 -5.34
C GLN A 393 -4.55 9.82 -6.86
N HIS A 394 -4.44 8.56 -7.28
CA HIS A 394 -4.29 8.14 -8.67
C HIS A 394 -5.36 7.13 -9.10
N GLY A 395 -5.38 6.78 -10.39
CA GLY A 395 -6.16 5.64 -10.87
C GLY A 395 -5.52 4.32 -10.44
N ASP A 396 -4.22 4.18 -10.68
CA ASP A 396 -3.40 3.03 -10.31
C ASP A 396 -1.99 3.49 -9.95
N ALA A 397 -1.64 3.52 -8.67
CA ALA A 397 -0.30 3.91 -8.20
C ALA A 397 0.54 2.72 -7.72
N SER A 398 0.12 1.48 -8.02
CA SER A 398 0.81 0.30 -7.50
C SER A 398 2.27 0.18 -7.97
N ALA A 399 2.60 0.77 -9.13
CA ALA A 399 3.95 0.78 -9.70
C ALA A 399 4.70 2.10 -9.46
N LYS A 400 4.16 3.06 -8.69
CA LYS A 400 4.76 4.38 -8.44
C LYS A 400 5.77 4.37 -7.27
N PHE A 401 6.48 3.27 -7.09
CA PHE A 401 7.47 3.13 -6.03
C PHE A 401 8.72 2.37 -6.48
N ARG A 402 9.79 2.51 -5.68
CA ARG A 402 10.95 1.63 -5.68
C ARG A 402 11.37 1.38 -4.24
N SER A 403 11.21 0.13 -3.80
CA SER A 403 11.79 -0.36 -2.55
C SER A 403 13.24 -0.76 -2.79
N LEU A 404 14.11 -0.55 -1.80
CA LEU A 404 15.47 -1.08 -1.76
C LEU A 404 15.56 -2.45 -1.07
N ASP A 405 14.52 -2.85 -0.34
CA ASP A 405 14.45 -4.09 0.43
C ASP A 405 13.16 -4.87 0.14
N ASP A 406 12.17 -4.81 1.03
CA ASP A 406 10.99 -5.67 1.01
C ASP A 406 10.07 -5.36 -0.19
N ILE A 407 9.23 -6.35 -0.54
CA ILE A 407 7.99 -6.09 -1.29
C ILE A 407 6.94 -5.41 -0.39
N TYR A 408 5.79 -5.01 -0.95
CA TYR A 408 4.71 -4.49 -0.11
C TYR A 408 4.14 -5.61 0.78
N TYR A 409 4.01 -5.34 2.08
CA TYR A 409 3.36 -6.23 3.04
C TYR A 409 2.63 -5.44 4.14
N PHE A 410 1.64 -6.07 4.77
CA PHE A 410 0.97 -5.58 5.96
C PHE A 410 1.42 -6.40 7.18
N GLY A 411 1.71 -5.75 8.31
CA GLY A 411 2.17 -6.45 9.51
C GLY A 411 1.10 -7.39 10.05
N GLY A 412 1.42 -8.68 10.23
CA GLY A 412 0.48 -9.71 10.69
C GLY A 412 -0.39 -10.34 9.61
N GLN A 413 -0.16 -10.04 8.32
CA GLN A 413 -0.84 -10.70 7.20
C GLN A 413 -0.67 -12.23 7.20
N LEU A 414 -1.55 -12.93 6.50
CA LEU A 414 -1.34 -14.34 6.12
C LEU A 414 -0.25 -14.45 5.03
N ASN A 415 0.25 -15.67 4.80
CA ASN A 415 1.25 -15.94 3.75
C ASN A 415 0.79 -15.39 2.39
N HIS A 416 1.63 -14.60 1.73
CA HIS A 416 1.30 -14.01 0.43
C HIS A 416 1.37 -15.08 -0.67
N GLN A 417 0.22 -15.49 -1.18
CA GLN A 417 0.10 -16.51 -2.21
C GLN A 417 0.14 -15.92 -3.62
N MET A 418 1.07 -16.42 -4.44
CA MET A 418 1.14 -16.20 -5.88
C MET A 418 0.95 -17.52 -6.62
N VAL A 419 0.55 -17.48 -7.89
CA VAL A 419 0.40 -18.67 -8.74
C VAL A 419 1.43 -18.66 -9.85
N ALA A 420 2.12 -19.78 -10.06
CA ALA A 420 3.03 -19.96 -11.19
C ALA A 420 2.25 -20.00 -12.51
N VAL A 421 2.57 -19.07 -13.41
CA VAL A 421 1.98 -18.97 -14.75
C VAL A 421 2.94 -19.42 -15.85
N GLU A 422 4.23 -19.54 -15.55
CA GLU A 422 5.22 -20.20 -16.41
C GLU A 422 5.90 -21.34 -15.67
N SER A 423 6.24 -22.41 -16.40
CA SER A 423 7.08 -23.48 -15.89
C SER A 423 8.54 -23.05 -15.89
N TYR A 424 9.28 -23.41 -14.84
CA TYR A 424 10.71 -23.14 -14.72
C TYR A 424 11.41 -24.37 -14.14
N GLN A 425 12.51 -24.79 -14.78
CA GLN A 425 13.34 -25.88 -14.29
C GLN A 425 14.49 -25.28 -13.48
N ALA A 426 14.61 -25.66 -12.21
CA ALA A 426 15.76 -25.27 -11.38
C ALA A 426 17.08 -25.67 -12.06
N TYR A 427 18.04 -24.74 -12.04
CA TYR A 427 19.36 -24.90 -12.67
C TYR A 427 20.52 -24.63 -11.69
N TRP A 428 20.33 -23.73 -10.72
CA TRP A 428 21.26 -23.48 -9.61
C TRP A 428 20.75 -24.12 -8.32
N GLU A 429 21.64 -24.45 -7.39
CA GLU A 429 21.31 -25.14 -6.12
C GLU A 429 20.36 -24.34 -5.21
N ASP A 430 20.34 -23.01 -5.36
CA ASP A 430 19.48 -22.09 -4.65
C ASP A 430 18.14 -21.83 -5.36
N THR A 431 17.89 -22.43 -6.53
CA THR A 431 16.65 -22.27 -7.30
C THR A 431 15.66 -23.41 -7.12
N ILE A 432 14.37 -23.09 -7.12
CA ILE A 432 13.26 -24.05 -7.09
C ILE A 432 12.61 -24.20 -8.47
N SER A 433 12.05 -25.38 -8.74
CA SER A 433 11.30 -25.63 -9.98
C SER A 433 9.83 -25.22 -9.83
N LEU A 434 9.23 -24.75 -10.93
CA LEU A 434 7.83 -24.33 -11.02
C LEU A 434 7.12 -25.11 -12.12
N GLU A 435 5.88 -25.52 -11.85
CA GLU A 435 4.90 -25.97 -12.83
C GLU A 435 3.73 -24.98 -12.89
N LYS A 436 3.12 -24.79 -14.07
CA LYS A 436 1.97 -23.87 -14.22
C LYS A 436 0.82 -24.33 -13.33
N GLY A 437 0.38 -23.45 -12.43
CA GLY A 437 -0.64 -23.73 -11.41
C GLY A 437 -0.10 -23.97 -10.00
N ASP A 438 1.23 -24.02 -9.80
CA ASP A 438 1.82 -24.13 -8.45
C ASP A 438 1.50 -22.89 -7.59
N THR A 439 1.08 -23.11 -6.34
CA THR A 439 1.00 -22.06 -5.32
C THR A 439 2.38 -21.79 -4.74
N ILE A 440 2.78 -20.52 -4.77
CA ILE A 440 4.06 -20.03 -4.28
C ILE A 440 3.81 -19.04 -3.14
N LEU A 441 4.31 -19.36 -1.95
CA LEU A 441 4.32 -18.44 -0.81
C LEU A 441 5.52 -17.51 -0.98
N VAL A 442 5.31 -16.26 -1.39
CA VAL A 442 6.41 -15.33 -1.66
C VAL A 442 6.98 -14.74 -0.36
N ALA A 443 8.31 -14.73 -0.27
CA ALA A 443 9.05 -14.08 0.82
C ALA A 443 9.51 -12.66 0.43
N GLY A 444 9.93 -12.48 -0.82
CA GLY A 444 10.36 -11.17 -1.34
C GLY A 444 10.88 -11.21 -2.78
N ASN A 445 11.10 -10.03 -3.37
CA ASN A 445 11.75 -9.86 -4.67
C ASN A 445 13.17 -9.31 -4.41
N HIS A 446 14.21 -9.90 -5.01
CA HIS A 446 15.59 -9.44 -4.86
C HIS A 446 15.95 -8.28 -5.80
N TRP A 447 14.98 -7.81 -6.59
CA TRP A 447 15.08 -6.71 -7.54
C TRP A 447 16.14 -6.91 -8.63
N ASN A 448 16.46 -8.17 -8.92
CA ASN A 448 17.38 -8.64 -9.96
C ASN A 448 16.72 -9.67 -10.91
N GLY A 449 15.38 -9.65 -11.01
CA GLY A 449 14.59 -10.58 -11.82
C GLY A 449 14.35 -11.95 -11.19
N PHE A 450 14.84 -12.17 -9.96
CA PHE A 450 14.50 -13.33 -9.12
C PHE A 450 13.82 -12.92 -7.83
N SER A 451 12.84 -13.73 -7.42
CA SER A 451 12.15 -13.65 -6.14
C SER A 451 12.46 -14.90 -5.32
N ARG A 452 12.31 -14.80 -4.00
CA ARG A 452 12.43 -15.92 -3.06
C ARG A 452 11.05 -16.33 -2.54
N GLY A 453 10.84 -17.62 -2.35
CA GLY A 453 9.60 -18.15 -1.77
C GLY A 453 9.59 -19.67 -1.66
N PHE A 454 8.47 -20.19 -1.19
CA PHE A 454 8.23 -21.61 -0.97
C PHE A 454 7.17 -22.14 -1.94
N ASN A 455 7.48 -23.21 -2.68
CA ASN A 455 6.53 -23.89 -3.55
C ASN A 455 5.84 -25.01 -2.76
N GLU A 456 4.52 -24.89 -2.56
CA GLU A 456 3.74 -25.83 -1.75
C GLU A 456 3.77 -27.26 -2.32
N ARG A 457 3.76 -27.41 -3.65
CA ARG A 457 3.75 -28.73 -4.32
C ARG A 457 5.05 -29.49 -4.12
N THR A 458 6.19 -28.81 -4.24
CA THR A 458 7.52 -29.45 -4.07
C THR A 458 8.01 -29.44 -2.63
N SER A 459 7.39 -28.64 -1.76
CA SER A 459 7.84 -28.35 -0.40
C SER A 459 9.29 -27.85 -0.34
N GLN A 460 9.69 -27.05 -1.34
CA GLN A 460 11.03 -26.46 -1.44
C GLN A 460 10.95 -24.93 -1.33
N GLU A 461 11.91 -24.35 -0.62
CA GLU A 461 12.15 -22.91 -0.58
C GLU A 461 13.38 -22.55 -1.41
N GLY A 462 13.32 -21.45 -2.16
CA GLY A 462 14.46 -20.94 -2.91
C GLY A 462 14.09 -19.83 -3.88
N LEU A 463 14.99 -19.56 -4.83
CA LEU A 463 14.84 -18.55 -5.85
C LEU A 463 14.06 -19.06 -7.07
N TYR A 464 13.26 -18.19 -7.65
CA TYR A 464 12.58 -18.43 -8.92
C TYR A 464 12.48 -17.13 -9.72
N PRO A 465 12.36 -17.18 -11.07
CA PRO A 465 12.27 -15.96 -11.86
C PRO A 465 11.00 -15.18 -11.50
N SER A 466 11.12 -13.90 -11.14
CA SER A 466 10.00 -13.06 -10.67
C SER A 466 8.88 -12.91 -11.69
N TYR A 467 9.20 -13.07 -12.99
CA TYR A 467 8.21 -13.06 -14.06
C TYR A 467 7.42 -14.38 -14.18
N ALA A 468 7.84 -15.48 -13.56
CA ALA A 468 7.18 -16.78 -13.72
C ALA A 468 5.88 -16.95 -12.91
N VAL A 469 5.62 -16.04 -11.96
CA VAL A 469 4.43 -16.03 -11.10
C VAL A 469 3.55 -14.81 -11.32
N GLU A 470 2.32 -14.88 -10.85
CA GLU A 470 1.36 -13.77 -10.78
C GLU A 470 0.68 -13.71 -9.41
N ASP A 471 0.39 -12.49 -8.97
CA ASP A 471 -0.27 -12.21 -7.69
C ASP A 471 -1.75 -12.63 -7.72
N THR A 472 -2.25 -13.17 -6.61
CA THR A 472 -3.67 -13.55 -6.48
C THR A 472 -4.41 -12.54 -5.61
N VAL A 473 -5.59 -12.11 -6.06
CA VAL A 473 -6.40 -11.16 -5.29
C VAL A 473 -7.13 -11.91 -4.17
N ALA A 474 -6.42 -12.09 -3.06
CA ALA A 474 -6.97 -12.58 -1.80
C ALA A 474 -8.22 -11.75 -1.44
N SER A 475 -9.31 -12.43 -1.06
CA SER A 475 -10.55 -11.74 -0.73
C SER A 475 -11.42 -12.48 0.28
N TYR A 476 -12.09 -11.69 1.13
CA TYR A 476 -12.89 -12.17 2.24
C TYR A 476 -14.35 -11.70 2.13
N PRO A 477 -15.35 -12.55 2.43
CA PRO A 477 -16.77 -12.17 2.41
C PRO A 477 -17.12 -11.26 3.61
N MET A 478 -17.02 -9.94 3.40
CA MET A 478 -17.40 -8.93 4.39
C MET A 478 -18.89 -8.53 4.26
N PRO A 479 -19.50 -7.90 5.29
CA PRO A 479 -20.89 -7.46 5.25
C PRO A 479 -21.19 -6.49 4.10
N LEU A 480 -22.31 -6.70 3.41
CA LEU A 480 -22.76 -5.84 2.31
C LEU A 480 -23.65 -4.70 2.82
N TYR A 481 -23.15 -3.47 2.78
CA TYR A 481 -23.90 -2.26 3.11
C TYR A 481 -24.77 -1.81 1.92
N SER A 482 -25.55 -2.74 1.35
CA SER A 482 -26.31 -2.57 0.10
C SER A 482 -27.36 -1.46 0.11
N ASN A 483 -27.81 -1.03 1.29
CA ASN A 483 -28.71 0.11 1.47
C ASN A 483 -28.00 1.48 1.43
N VAL A 484 -26.67 1.50 1.26
CA VAL A 484 -25.83 2.70 1.21
C VAL A 484 -25.30 2.85 -0.23
N HIS A 485 -26.01 3.67 -1.02
CA HIS A 485 -25.76 3.93 -2.44
C HIS A 485 -24.97 5.20 -2.71
#